data_AF-A0A6P1CTZ9-F1
#
_entry.id   AF-A0A6P1CTZ9-F1
#
_cell.length_a   1.000
_cell.length_b   1.000
_cell.length_c   1.000
_cell.angle_alpha   90.00
_cell.angle_beta   90.00
_cell.angle_gamma   90.00
#
_symmetry.space_group_name_H-M   'P 1'
#
loop_
_entity.id
_entity.type
_entity.pdbx_description
1 polymer ?
#
loop_
_entity_poly.entity_id
_entity_poly.type
_entity_poly.pdbx_seq_one_letter_code
_entity_poly.pdbx_strand_id
1 'polypeptide(L)'
;MTTVVAPPSSSAAANAAQPPAEVARARIAVLVGTYQVDVVVPTKFSIETFIDDLLVVLADAIDDEDVDFTPATGQWSLGRPGEPPMPRWRTLADHDVVDGAVLMLSVVESAEVFTPVVEDITDALAMINEREFAEFDPRASSVVGLAALGAGSTAVAALLSWSWTETGSVWWCALPALLLGLICWGAAVRSRARESAPHICLGLSLAALPLLFAGAAMLVPPEYGEPGPFAAANLAAGAVVVAVAAATMIRLTGLGIATLMAVTVIGLALTAAALPLTYSDLAIRQVSSGAVFVGLILLTLAPRIAVVIARIRPPDLPDPGNEVAPSTLTGIFDAESGGDGEQDRAEESDRRDASTGIESRARLAVTSLRGLIVAISTLLAVSAVITAAVSPGGIREIVLAGAVAVVLVLRSRWYPDLVQAIALVTAAAVTVAGVGWVLVGAYETAPARLVVVAVIAVLATVACVAAVRMPGKRLSPPTRRVIDLIEYAHILVVPIIAFWIMGIYTAMREL
;
A
#
# COMPACT_ATOMS: atom_id res chain seq x y z
N MET A 1 -60.57 -87.04 -40.54
CA MET A 1 -59.75 -87.58 -39.43
C MET A 1 -58.37 -86.93 -39.59
N THR A 2 -57.83 -86.12 -38.70
CA THR A 2 -57.84 -86.14 -37.23
C THR A 2 -57.70 -84.72 -36.67
N THR A 3 -58.45 -84.45 -35.61
CA THR A 3 -58.33 -83.33 -34.65
C THR A 3 -56.97 -83.32 -33.94
N VAL A 4 -56.40 -82.13 -33.66
CA VAL A 4 -55.76 -81.83 -32.36
C VAL A 4 -55.95 -80.35 -32.01
N VAL A 5 -56.40 -80.16 -30.78
CA VAL A 5 -56.86 -78.95 -30.08
C VAL A 5 -55.67 -78.16 -29.50
N ALA A 6 -55.71 -76.83 -29.57
CA ALA A 6 -54.79 -75.94 -28.85
C ALA A 6 -55.27 -75.72 -27.39
N PRO A 7 -54.38 -75.73 -26.37
CA PRO A 7 -54.75 -75.49 -24.98
C PRO A 7 -54.89 -73.99 -24.66
N PRO A 8 -55.58 -73.63 -23.55
CA PRO A 8 -56.09 -72.28 -23.31
C PRO A 8 -55.05 -71.33 -22.71
N SER A 9 -55.11 -70.05 -23.08
CA SER A 9 -54.44 -68.96 -22.37
C SER A 9 -55.24 -68.60 -21.11
N SER A 10 -54.77 -69.06 -19.95
CA SER A 10 -55.30 -68.63 -18.66
C SER A 10 -54.92 -67.18 -18.36
N SER A 11 -55.94 -66.39 -18.06
CA SER A 11 -55.92 -65.05 -17.50
C SER A 11 -55.13 -64.94 -16.19
N ALA A 12 -54.30 -63.90 -16.05
CA ALA A 12 -54.21 -63.00 -14.87
C ALA A 12 -52.91 -62.17 -14.94
N ALA A 13 -52.92 -61.06 -15.68
CA ALA A 13 -51.92 -60.01 -15.47
C ALA A 13 -52.43 -59.10 -14.35
N ALA A 14 -51.89 -59.31 -13.15
CA ALA A 14 -52.07 -58.41 -12.03
C ALA A 14 -51.49 -57.03 -12.37
N ASN A 15 -52.27 -55.98 -12.14
CA ASN A 15 -51.81 -54.59 -12.14
C ASN A 15 -50.73 -54.44 -11.06
N ALA A 16 -49.45 -54.52 -11.45
CA ALA A 16 -48.34 -54.08 -10.61
C ALA A 16 -48.24 -52.56 -10.74
N ALA A 17 -48.57 -51.84 -9.65
CA ALA A 17 -48.36 -50.41 -9.55
C ALA A 17 -46.86 -50.08 -9.73
N GLN A 18 -46.54 -49.23 -10.70
CA GLN A 18 -45.21 -48.64 -10.82
C GLN A 18 -44.88 -47.84 -9.56
N PRO A 19 -43.69 -48.01 -8.95
CA PRO A 19 -43.28 -47.16 -7.84
C PRO A 19 -43.19 -45.70 -8.30
N PRO A 20 -43.56 -44.72 -7.46
CA PRO A 20 -43.48 -43.32 -7.81
C PRO A 20 -42.03 -42.95 -8.13
N ALA A 21 -41.82 -42.26 -9.25
CA ALA A 21 -40.50 -41.76 -9.64
C ALA A 21 -40.04 -40.71 -8.61
N GLU A 22 -39.17 -41.11 -7.68
CA GLU A 22 -38.59 -40.21 -6.69
C GLU A 22 -37.64 -39.23 -7.41
N VAL A 23 -38.01 -37.95 -7.42
CA VAL A 23 -37.22 -36.88 -8.02
C VAL A 23 -35.99 -36.66 -7.14
N ALA A 24 -34.80 -36.80 -7.70
CA ALA A 24 -33.56 -36.48 -7.00
C ALA A 24 -33.54 -34.97 -6.67
N ARG A 25 -33.38 -34.67 -5.38
CA ARG A 25 -33.37 -33.30 -4.83
C ARG A 25 -32.03 -33.07 -4.13
N ALA A 26 -31.62 -31.81 -4.08
CA ALA A 26 -30.53 -31.37 -3.22
C ALA A 26 -30.93 -30.11 -2.45
N ARG A 27 -30.50 -30.03 -1.19
CA ARG A 27 -30.54 -28.81 -0.38
C ARG A 27 -29.34 -27.96 -0.74
N ILE A 28 -29.58 -26.78 -1.29
CA ILE A 28 -28.55 -25.80 -1.64
C ILE A 28 -28.73 -24.54 -0.79
N ALA A 29 -27.63 -23.86 -0.49
CA ALA A 29 -27.65 -22.53 0.09
C ALA A 29 -27.51 -21.51 -1.04
N VAL A 30 -28.53 -20.69 -1.28
CA VAL A 30 -28.50 -19.64 -2.31
C VAL A 30 -28.15 -18.30 -1.65
N LEU A 31 -27.05 -17.72 -2.10
CA LEU A 31 -26.59 -16.39 -1.70
C LEU A 31 -27.21 -15.32 -2.61
N VAL A 32 -27.88 -14.34 -1.99
CA VAL A 32 -28.46 -13.16 -2.64
C VAL A 32 -28.04 -11.93 -1.84
N GLY A 33 -27.09 -11.15 -2.37
CA GLY A 33 -26.52 -10.02 -1.64
C GLY A 33 -25.85 -10.47 -0.33
N THR A 34 -26.41 -10.06 0.81
CA THR A 34 -25.97 -10.46 2.16
C THR A 34 -26.77 -11.61 2.76
N TYR A 35 -27.84 -12.06 2.09
CA TYR A 35 -28.73 -13.11 2.58
C TYR A 35 -28.30 -14.50 2.10
N GLN A 36 -28.44 -15.50 2.97
CA GLN A 36 -28.29 -16.91 2.62
C GLN A 36 -29.62 -17.64 2.85
N VAL A 37 -30.22 -18.20 1.79
CA VAL A 37 -31.48 -18.94 1.89
C VAL A 37 -31.23 -20.41 1.52
N ASP A 38 -31.52 -21.32 2.45
CA ASP A 38 -31.43 -22.76 2.21
C ASP A 38 -32.71 -23.26 1.52
N VAL A 39 -32.58 -23.77 0.30
CA VAL A 39 -33.69 -24.19 -0.55
C VAL A 39 -33.46 -25.60 -1.09
N VAL A 40 -34.54 -26.38 -1.21
CA VAL A 40 -34.48 -27.73 -1.77
C VAL A 40 -34.93 -27.70 -3.21
N VAL A 41 -34.01 -27.97 -4.13
CA VAL A 41 -34.25 -27.91 -5.58
C VAL A 41 -34.04 -29.26 -6.23
N PRO A 42 -34.70 -29.55 -7.37
CA PRO A 42 -34.46 -30.78 -8.09
C PRO A 42 -33.12 -30.73 -8.86
N THR A 43 -32.33 -31.80 -8.79
CA THR A 43 -30.99 -31.81 -9.40
C THR A 43 -30.95 -32.25 -10.86
N LYS A 44 -31.97 -33.00 -11.31
CA LYS A 44 -32.05 -33.60 -12.65
C LYS A 44 -32.84 -32.76 -13.67
N PHE A 45 -33.51 -31.70 -13.25
CA PHE A 45 -34.15 -30.76 -14.17
C PHE A 45 -33.17 -29.65 -14.55
N SER A 46 -33.33 -29.10 -15.75
CA SER A 46 -32.58 -27.93 -16.19
C SER A 46 -32.91 -26.74 -15.31
N ILE A 47 -31.91 -25.88 -15.09
CA ILE A 47 -32.05 -24.68 -14.25
C ILE A 47 -33.19 -23.78 -14.75
N GLU A 48 -33.39 -23.66 -16.07
CA GLU A 48 -34.47 -22.88 -16.67
C GLU A 48 -35.88 -23.28 -16.20
N THR A 49 -36.08 -24.54 -15.79
CA THR A 49 -37.41 -25.06 -15.45
C THR A 49 -37.88 -24.61 -14.07
N PHE A 50 -36.95 -24.33 -13.15
CA PHE A 50 -37.29 -24.01 -11.75
C PHE A 50 -36.74 -22.66 -11.27
N ILE A 51 -35.83 -22.02 -12.00
CA ILE A 51 -35.19 -20.78 -11.55
C ILE A 51 -36.21 -19.66 -11.34
N ASP A 52 -37.25 -19.55 -12.17
CA ASP A 52 -38.25 -18.48 -12.04
C ASP A 52 -39.12 -18.69 -10.78
N ASP A 53 -39.48 -19.95 -10.48
CA ASP A 53 -40.17 -20.31 -9.23
C ASP A 53 -39.25 -20.11 -8.01
N LEU A 54 -37.96 -20.42 -8.16
CA LEU A 54 -36.95 -20.22 -7.13
C LEU A 54 -36.81 -18.73 -6.78
N LEU A 55 -36.85 -17.83 -7.76
CA LEU A 55 -36.82 -16.38 -7.53
C LEU A 55 -38.01 -15.92 -6.69
N VAL A 56 -39.21 -16.46 -6.93
CA VAL A 56 -40.40 -16.16 -6.12
C VAL A 56 -40.20 -16.63 -4.68
N VAL A 57 -39.67 -17.84 -4.48
CA VAL A 57 -39.39 -18.38 -3.14
C VAL A 57 -38.32 -17.57 -2.42
N LEU A 58 -37.28 -17.13 -3.13
CA LEU A 58 -36.22 -16.29 -2.55
C LEU A 58 -36.74 -14.89 -2.19
N ALA A 59 -37.60 -14.30 -3.02
CA ALA A 59 -38.21 -13.01 -2.75
C ALA A 59 -39.13 -13.06 -1.51
N ASP A 60 -39.96 -14.10 -1.40
CA ASP A 60 -40.85 -14.32 -0.24
C ASP A 60 -40.06 -14.64 1.04
N ALA A 61 -38.93 -15.35 0.92
CA ALA A 61 -38.09 -15.71 2.07
C ALA A 61 -37.26 -14.54 2.61
N ILE A 62 -36.85 -13.60 1.75
CA ILE A 62 -36.04 -12.44 2.15
C ILE A 62 -36.94 -11.28 2.62
N ASP A 63 -38.13 -11.10 2.03
CA ASP A 63 -39.14 -10.09 2.41
C ASP A 63 -38.55 -8.67 2.65
N ASP A 64 -37.60 -8.28 1.79
CA ASP A 64 -36.90 -7.00 1.83
C ASP A 64 -37.12 -6.25 0.50
N GLU A 65 -37.73 -5.07 0.56
CA GLU A 65 -38.00 -4.22 -0.60
C GLU A 65 -36.73 -3.69 -1.27
N ASP A 66 -35.58 -3.69 -0.58
CA ASP A 66 -34.31 -3.21 -1.11
C ASP A 66 -33.60 -4.25 -2.01
N VAL A 67 -34.06 -5.52 -2.03
CA VAL A 67 -33.46 -6.59 -2.84
C VAL A 67 -34.18 -6.72 -4.19
N ASP A 68 -33.53 -6.26 -5.25
CA ASP A 68 -34.05 -6.35 -6.62
C ASP A 68 -33.79 -7.74 -7.23
N PHE A 69 -34.87 -8.52 -7.40
CA PHE A 69 -34.86 -9.79 -8.12
C PHE A 69 -35.09 -9.64 -9.63
N THR A 70 -35.15 -8.42 -10.16
CA THR A 70 -35.13 -8.18 -11.60
C THR A 70 -33.69 -8.04 -12.09
N PRO A 71 -33.28 -8.81 -13.11
CA PRO A 71 -31.91 -8.72 -13.60
C PRO A 71 -31.76 -7.42 -14.39
N ALA A 72 -30.77 -6.59 -14.05
CA ALA A 72 -30.52 -5.32 -14.74
C ALA A 72 -30.27 -5.49 -16.26
N THR A 73 -29.60 -6.58 -16.66
CA THR A 73 -29.39 -6.95 -18.07
C THR A 73 -29.08 -8.45 -18.17
N GLY A 74 -29.91 -9.25 -18.87
CA GLY A 74 -29.69 -10.69 -19.04
C GLY A 74 -30.76 -11.56 -18.38
N GLN A 75 -30.40 -12.81 -18.04
CA GLN A 75 -31.30 -13.76 -17.39
C GLN A 75 -30.66 -14.37 -16.14
N TRP A 76 -31.46 -14.64 -15.10
CA TRP A 76 -30.97 -15.27 -13.90
C TRP A 76 -30.59 -16.74 -14.11
N SER A 77 -29.49 -17.14 -13.48
CA SER A 77 -29.05 -18.52 -13.33
C SER A 77 -28.29 -18.69 -12.02
N LEU A 78 -27.80 -19.90 -11.75
CA LEU A 78 -27.03 -20.24 -10.57
C LEU A 78 -25.55 -20.39 -10.91
N GLY A 79 -24.67 -19.92 -10.04
CA GLY A 79 -23.22 -20.07 -10.17
C GLY A 79 -22.57 -20.35 -8.83
N ARG A 80 -21.39 -20.97 -8.80
CA ARG A 80 -20.61 -21.06 -7.56
C ARG A 80 -19.96 -19.71 -7.27
N PRO A 81 -19.74 -19.32 -6.00
CA PRO A 81 -19.06 -18.06 -5.68
C PRO A 81 -17.70 -17.93 -6.38
N GLY A 82 -17.56 -16.93 -7.25
CA GLY A 82 -16.33 -16.68 -8.02
C GLY A 82 -16.16 -17.50 -9.30
N GLU A 83 -17.12 -18.36 -9.64
CA GLU A 83 -17.17 -19.10 -10.91
C GLU A 83 -18.16 -18.46 -11.89
N PRO A 84 -18.02 -18.70 -13.21
CA PRO A 84 -19.01 -18.25 -14.19
C PRO A 84 -20.39 -18.89 -13.93
N PRO A 85 -21.48 -18.20 -14.30
CA PRO A 85 -22.83 -18.72 -14.12
C PRO A 85 -23.03 -20.02 -14.91
N MET A 86 -23.74 -20.98 -14.31
CA MET A 86 -24.09 -22.23 -14.99
C MET A 86 -25.10 -21.94 -16.11
N PRO A 87 -24.99 -22.56 -17.29
CA PRO A 87 -25.95 -22.37 -18.36
C PRO A 87 -27.36 -22.85 -17.96
N ARG A 88 -28.40 -22.07 -18.25
CA ARG A 88 -29.78 -22.38 -17.82
C ARG A 88 -30.33 -23.72 -18.36
N TRP A 89 -29.83 -24.17 -19.51
CA TRP A 89 -30.20 -25.45 -20.15
C TRP A 89 -29.46 -26.68 -19.60
N ARG A 90 -28.54 -26.51 -18.64
CA ARG A 90 -27.84 -27.60 -17.94
C ARG A 90 -28.55 -27.92 -16.62
N THR A 91 -28.32 -29.14 -16.12
CA THR A 91 -28.83 -29.57 -14.82
C THR A 91 -27.80 -29.32 -13.71
N LEU A 92 -28.25 -29.23 -12.45
CA LEU A 92 -27.33 -29.10 -11.31
C LEU A 92 -26.46 -30.35 -11.12
N ALA A 93 -26.98 -31.53 -11.49
CA ALA A 93 -26.23 -32.78 -11.50
C ALA A 93 -25.05 -32.75 -12.49
N ASP A 94 -25.19 -32.08 -13.64
CA ASP A 94 -24.10 -31.95 -14.63
C ASP A 94 -22.93 -31.10 -14.12
N HIS A 95 -23.15 -30.30 -13.08
CA HIS A 95 -22.17 -29.42 -12.45
C HIS A 95 -21.71 -29.94 -11.07
N ASP A 96 -21.94 -31.23 -10.77
CA ASP A 96 -21.59 -31.89 -9.52
C ASP A 96 -22.04 -31.09 -8.28
N VAL A 97 -23.24 -30.50 -8.34
CA VAL A 97 -23.84 -29.81 -7.19
C VAL A 97 -24.40 -30.86 -6.23
N VAL A 98 -23.85 -30.89 -5.03
CA VAL A 98 -24.20 -31.83 -3.96
C VAL A 98 -25.04 -31.15 -2.89
N ASP A 99 -25.64 -31.94 -2.00
CA ASP A 99 -26.30 -31.43 -0.79
C ASP A 99 -25.33 -30.56 0.04
N GLY A 100 -25.81 -29.38 0.43
CA GLY A 100 -25.05 -28.37 1.16
C GLY A 100 -24.19 -27.48 0.28
N ALA A 101 -24.26 -27.59 -1.06
CA ALA A 101 -23.54 -26.69 -1.95
C ALA A 101 -24.05 -25.24 -1.83
N VAL A 102 -23.11 -24.31 -1.81
CA VAL A 102 -23.39 -22.87 -1.82
C VAL A 102 -23.37 -22.36 -3.26
N LEU A 103 -24.47 -21.80 -3.70
CA LEU A 103 -24.64 -21.19 -5.02
C LEU A 103 -25.02 -19.72 -4.83
N MET A 104 -24.72 -18.90 -5.82
CA MET A 104 -25.11 -17.49 -5.87
C MET A 104 -26.03 -17.28 -7.08
N LEU A 105 -27.01 -16.40 -6.90
CA LEU A 105 -27.80 -15.91 -8.02
C LEU A 105 -26.91 -15.06 -8.93
N SER A 106 -26.78 -15.47 -10.18
CA SER A 106 -25.82 -14.91 -11.13
C SER A 106 -26.52 -14.65 -12.46
N VAL A 107 -26.17 -13.55 -13.11
CA VAL A 107 -26.79 -13.18 -14.38
C VAL A 107 -26.00 -13.82 -15.52
N VAL A 108 -26.68 -14.62 -16.34
CA VAL A 108 -26.19 -15.07 -17.63
C VAL A 108 -26.53 -13.98 -18.64
N GLU A 109 -25.51 -13.19 -19.00
CA GLU A 109 -25.58 -12.29 -20.14
C GLU A 109 -25.44 -13.09 -21.44
N SER A 110 -26.11 -12.65 -22.50
CA SER A 110 -25.86 -13.22 -23.83
C SER A 110 -24.42 -12.95 -24.23
N ALA A 111 -23.70 -13.99 -24.67
CA ALA A 111 -22.36 -13.83 -25.25
C ALA A 111 -22.39 -13.08 -26.60
N GLU A 112 -23.59 -12.84 -27.15
CA GLU A 112 -23.76 -12.02 -28.36
C GLU A 112 -23.56 -10.54 -28.02
N VAL A 113 -22.29 -10.15 -27.98
CA VAL A 113 -21.90 -8.74 -28.02
C VAL A 113 -22.09 -8.28 -29.47
N PHE A 114 -23.10 -7.45 -29.72
CA PHE A 114 -23.21 -6.73 -30.99
C PHE A 114 -22.01 -5.79 -31.14
N THR A 115 -20.97 -6.27 -31.82
CA THR A 115 -19.90 -5.39 -32.30
C THR A 115 -20.44 -4.65 -33.53
N PRO A 116 -20.63 -3.32 -33.47
CA PRO A 116 -21.07 -2.58 -34.64
C PRO A 116 -20.05 -2.81 -35.77
N VAL A 117 -20.55 -3.16 -36.96
CA VAL A 117 -19.70 -3.25 -38.15
C VAL A 117 -19.37 -1.82 -38.55
N VAL A 118 -18.15 -1.39 -38.27
CA VAL A 118 -17.66 -0.07 -38.69
C VAL A 118 -17.17 -0.21 -40.12
N GLU A 119 -17.88 0.39 -41.08
CA GLU A 119 -17.56 0.30 -42.51
C GLU A 119 -16.37 1.20 -42.89
N ASP A 120 -16.17 2.31 -42.18
CA ASP A 120 -15.04 3.23 -42.40
C ASP A 120 -13.84 2.84 -41.52
N ILE A 121 -12.70 2.60 -42.17
CA ILE A 121 -11.43 2.29 -41.50
C ILE A 121 -10.99 3.45 -40.60
N THR A 122 -11.34 4.69 -40.96
CA THR A 122 -11.01 5.90 -40.21
C THR A 122 -11.76 5.94 -38.89
N ASP A 123 -13.05 5.63 -38.90
CA ASP A 123 -13.88 5.55 -37.68
C ASP A 123 -13.44 4.37 -36.81
N ALA A 124 -13.10 3.24 -37.42
CA ALA A 124 -12.55 2.10 -36.70
C ALA A 124 -11.23 2.46 -36.01
N LEU A 125 -10.34 3.20 -36.70
CA LEU A 125 -9.07 3.66 -36.13
C LEU A 125 -9.30 4.70 -35.02
N ALA A 126 -10.25 5.62 -35.18
CA ALA A 126 -10.60 6.60 -34.16
C ALA A 126 -11.15 5.93 -32.88
N MET A 127 -12.07 4.97 -33.03
CA MET A 127 -12.59 4.18 -31.91
C MET A 127 -11.51 3.35 -31.21
N ILE A 128 -10.60 2.72 -31.97
CA ILE A 128 -9.46 2.01 -31.40
C ILE A 128 -8.57 2.98 -30.63
N ASN A 129 -8.31 4.16 -31.20
CA ASN A 129 -7.46 5.16 -30.57
C ASN A 129 -8.08 5.71 -29.25
N GLU A 130 -9.37 6.03 -29.23
CA GLU A 130 -10.09 6.46 -28.02
C GLU A 130 -10.13 5.37 -26.94
N ARG A 131 -10.17 4.10 -27.35
CA ARG A 131 -10.18 2.96 -26.41
C ARG A 131 -8.78 2.65 -25.87
N GLU A 132 -7.75 2.75 -26.71
CA GLU A 132 -6.39 2.32 -26.39
C GLU A 132 -5.56 3.44 -25.76
N PHE A 133 -5.85 4.71 -26.09
CA PHE A 133 -5.08 5.86 -25.63
C PHE A 133 -5.95 6.83 -24.83
N ALA A 134 -5.47 7.20 -23.64
CA ALA A 134 -6.12 8.20 -22.81
C ALA A 134 -6.00 9.60 -23.44
N GLU A 135 -7.11 10.32 -23.52
CA GLU A 135 -7.13 11.71 -23.97
C GLU A 135 -6.54 12.68 -22.93
N PHE A 136 -6.02 13.82 -23.39
CA PHE A 136 -5.56 14.90 -22.52
C PHE A 136 -6.75 15.66 -21.92
N ASP A 137 -7.28 15.11 -20.84
CA ASP A 137 -8.43 15.65 -20.09
C ASP A 137 -8.05 16.85 -19.18
N PRO A 138 -9.00 17.71 -18.73
CA PRO A 138 -8.71 18.80 -17.78
C PRO A 138 -8.03 18.31 -16.49
N ARG A 139 -8.28 17.07 -16.06
CA ARG A 139 -7.53 16.46 -14.95
C ARG A 139 -6.03 16.36 -15.28
N ALA A 140 -5.66 15.88 -16.47
CA ALA A 140 -4.27 15.79 -16.90
C ALA A 140 -3.60 17.17 -16.94
N SER A 141 -4.29 18.17 -17.49
CA SER A 141 -3.85 19.57 -17.49
C SER A 141 -3.57 20.10 -16.08
N SER A 142 -4.48 19.85 -15.13
CA SER A 142 -4.29 20.29 -13.74
C SER A 142 -3.11 19.60 -13.06
N VAL A 143 -2.87 18.30 -13.33
CA VAL A 143 -1.73 17.57 -12.77
C VAL A 143 -0.41 18.08 -13.34
N VAL A 144 -0.34 18.36 -14.65
CA VAL A 144 0.84 18.95 -15.28
C VAL A 144 1.13 20.35 -14.71
N GLY A 145 0.09 21.18 -14.55
CA GLY A 145 0.22 22.50 -13.93
C GLY A 145 0.76 22.44 -12.50
N LEU A 146 0.27 21.49 -11.68
CA LEU A 146 0.77 21.28 -10.32
C LEU A 146 2.19 20.71 -10.29
N ALA A 147 2.54 19.83 -11.22
CA ALA A 147 3.90 19.32 -11.36
C ALA A 147 4.88 20.44 -11.75
N ALA A 148 4.49 21.30 -12.69
CA ALA A 148 5.26 22.49 -13.07
C ALA A 148 5.40 23.46 -11.89
N LEU A 149 4.34 23.66 -11.09
CA LEU A 149 4.39 24.47 -9.88
C LEU A 149 5.35 23.88 -8.84
N GLY A 150 5.31 22.57 -8.60
CA GLY A 150 6.22 21.91 -7.66
C GLY A 150 7.69 21.94 -8.10
N ALA A 151 7.94 21.75 -9.40
CA ALA A 151 9.28 21.91 -9.97
C ALA A 151 9.76 23.37 -9.88
N GLY A 152 8.89 24.32 -10.23
CA GLY A 152 9.16 25.75 -10.13
C GLY A 152 9.42 26.20 -8.70
N SER A 153 8.64 25.72 -7.72
CA SER A 153 8.84 26.07 -6.31
C SER A 153 10.16 25.53 -5.77
N THR A 154 10.54 24.32 -6.18
CA THR A 154 11.85 23.72 -5.84
C THR A 154 13.00 24.51 -6.48
N ALA A 155 12.86 24.90 -7.75
CA ALA A 155 13.86 25.71 -8.44
C ALA A 155 14.02 27.10 -7.79
N VAL A 156 12.91 27.77 -7.47
CA VAL A 156 12.93 29.07 -6.77
C VAL A 156 13.57 28.93 -5.39
N ALA A 157 13.20 27.91 -4.62
CA ALA A 157 13.81 27.63 -3.32
C ALA A 157 15.34 27.44 -3.44
N ALA A 158 15.80 26.69 -4.45
CA ALA A 158 17.22 26.47 -4.70
C ALA A 158 17.95 27.74 -5.14
N LEU A 159 17.39 28.52 -6.07
CA LEU A 159 17.99 29.76 -6.56
C LEU A 159 18.07 30.84 -5.47
N LEU A 160 17.02 30.97 -4.65
CA LEU A 160 17.05 31.88 -3.49
C LEU A 160 18.04 31.40 -2.43
N SER A 161 18.16 30.08 -2.21
CA SER A 161 19.15 29.52 -1.28
C SER A 161 20.57 29.81 -1.76
N TRP A 162 20.85 29.63 -3.04
CA TRP A 162 22.13 30.00 -3.63
C TRP A 162 22.40 31.50 -3.45
N SER A 163 21.45 32.36 -3.86
CA SER A 163 21.60 33.82 -3.69
C SER A 163 21.85 34.21 -2.22
N TRP A 164 21.24 33.51 -1.27
CA TRP A 164 21.49 33.72 0.15
C TRP A 164 22.89 33.31 0.58
N THR A 165 23.46 32.21 0.04
CA THR A 165 24.84 31.83 0.38
C THR A 165 25.88 32.87 -0.05
N GLU A 166 25.59 33.65 -1.09
CA GLU A 166 26.47 34.73 -1.57
C GLU A 166 26.22 36.07 -0.85
N THR A 167 24.97 36.35 -0.46
CA THR A 167 24.57 37.69 0.05
C THR A 167 24.24 37.75 1.53
N GLY A 168 23.85 36.63 2.15
CA GLY A 168 23.30 36.57 3.51
C GLY A 168 21.99 37.35 3.70
N SER A 169 21.35 37.81 2.62
CA SER A 169 20.26 38.79 2.72
C SER A 169 18.91 38.15 3.02
N VAL A 170 18.38 38.40 4.23
CA VAL A 170 17.04 37.98 4.66
C VAL A 170 15.95 38.66 3.81
N TRP A 171 16.13 39.93 3.46
CA TRP A 171 15.12 40.74 2.75
C TRP A 171 14.87 40.27 1.33
N TRP A 172 15.92 39.92 0.60
CA TRP A 172 15.83 39.56 -0.82
C TRP A 172 15.70 38.04 -1.05
N CYS A 173 16.07 37.21 -0.07
CA CYS A 173 16.05 35.75 -0.23
C CYS A 173 15.03 35.08 0.71
N ALA A 174 15.18 35.25 2.02
CA ALA A 174 14.37 34.53 3.02
C ALA A 174 12.89 34.93 2.98
N LEU A 175 12.61 36.24 3.00
CA LEU A 175 11.24 36.76 3.03
C LEU A 175 10.44 36.38 1.78
N PRO A 176 10.94 36.55 0.54
CA PRO A 176 10.24 36.12 -0.66
C PRO A 176 9.96 34.61 -0.67
N ALA A 177 10.94 33.77 -0.29
CA ALA A 177 10.75 32.33 -0.21
C ALA A 177 9.64 31.96 0.77
N LEU A 178 9.68 32.54 1.97
CA LEU A 178 8.71 32.26 3.03
C LEU A 178 7.30 32.77 2.66
N LEU A 179 7.19 33.96 2.07
CA LEU A 179 5.91 34.51 1.61
C LEU A 179 5.29 33.64 0.50
N LEU A 180 6.07 33.25 -0.51
CA LEU A 180 5.57 32.36 -1.58
C LEU A 180 5.16 30.99 -1.03
N GLY A 181 5.92 30.45 -0.07
CA GLY A 181 5.59 29.21 0.64
C GLY A 181 4.27 29.32 1.41
N LEU A 182 4.07 30.40 2.17
CA LEU A 182 2.83 30.67 2.91
C LEU A 182 1.63 30.89 1.98
N ILE A 183 1.82 31.55 0.84
CA ILE A 183 0.77 31.72 -0.18
C ILE A 183 0.34 30.36 -0.73
N CYS A 184 1.29 29.48 -1.10
CA CYS A 184 0.97 28.14 -1.57
C CYS A 184 0.29 27.29 -0.49
N TRP A 185 0.75 27.38 0.75
CA TRP A 185 0.17 26.67 1.89
C TRP A 185 -1.27 27.14 2.18
N GLY A 186 -1.50 28.46 2.22
CA GLY A 186 -2.83 29.06 2.39
C GLY A 186 -3.76 28.74 1.23
N ALA A 187 -3.26 28.73 -0.01
CA ALA A 187 -4.01 28.29 -1.18
C ALA A 187 -4.42 26.81 -1.07
N ALA A 188 -3.55 25.94 -0.54
CA ALA A 188 -3.87 24.55 -0.33
C ALA A 188 -4.99 24.36 0.71
N VAL A 189 -4.92 25.06 1.84
CA VAL A 189 -5.99 25.05 2.86
C VAL A 189 -7.30 25.60 2.28
N ARG A 190 -7.24 26.69 1.52
CA ARG A 190 -8.42 27.29 0.88
C ARG A 190 -9.03 26.39 -0.19
N SER A 191 -8.21 25.66 -0.94
CA SER A 191 -8.68 24.68 -1.93
C SER A 191 -9.43 23.53 -1.26
N ARG A 192 -8.98 23.08 -0.07
CA ARG A 192 -9.69 22.08 0.73
C ARG A 192 -11.02 22.60 1.25
N ALA A 193 -11.03 23.83 1.77
CA ALA A 193 -12.25 24.48 2.28
C ALA A 193 -13.30 24.73 1.19
N ARG A 194 -12.87 24.81 -0.08
CA ARG A 194 -13.76 24.91 -1.26
C ARG A 194 -14.10 23.57 -1.89
N GLU A 195 -13.77 22.45 -1.22
CA GLU A 195 -14.03 21.10 -1.73
C GLU A 195 -13.46 20.86 -3.14
N SER A 196 -12.37 21.55 -3.47
CA SER A 196 -11.67 21.35 -4.75
C SER A 196 -11.08 19.94 -4.82
N ALA A 197 -10.79 19.49 -6.03
CA ALA A 197 -10.28 18.14 -6.26
C ALA A 197 -9.03 17.85 -5.39
N PRO A 198 -8.96 16.67 -4.73
CA PRO A 198 -7.91 16.37 -3.75
C PRO A 198 -6.47 16.53 -4.24
N HIS A 199 -6.21 16.26 -5.52
CA HIS A 199 -4.88 16.39 -6.11
C HIS A 199 -4.39 17.84 -6.18
N ILE A 200 -5.29 18.82 -6.30
CA ILE A 200 -4.95 20.25 -6.29
C ILE A 200 -4.44 20.66 -4.91
N CYS A 201 -5.17 20.26 -3.87
CA CYS A 201 -4.78 20.53 -2.48
C CYS A 201 -3.41 19.91 -2.17
N LEU A 202 -3.22 18.65 -2.55
CA LEU A 202 -1.95 17.94 -2.36
C LEU A 202 -0.82 18.60 -3.16
N GLY A 203 -1.02 18.93 -4.43
CA GLY A 203 0.00 19.57 -5.27
C GLY A 203 0.43 20.94 -4.73
N LEU A 204 -0.52 21.78 -4.30
CA LEU A 204 -0.23 23.07 -3.64
C LEU A 204 0.51 22.88 -2.32
N SER A 205 0.13 21.87 -1.53
CA SER A 205 0.81 21.56 -0.27
C SER A 205 2.27 21.15 -0.52
N LEU A 206 2.53 20.30 -1.51
CA LEU A 206 3.88 19.85 -1.86
C LEU A 206 4.72 20.99 -2.42
N ALA A 207 4.14 21.88 -3.23
CA ALA A 207 4.83 23.05 -3.77
C ALA A 207 5.25 24.04 -2.66
N ALA A 208 4.49 24.13 -1.57
CA ALA A 208 4.80 25.00 -0.43
C ALA A 208 6.03 24.53 0.37
N LEU A 209 6.25 23.23 0.51
CA LEU A 209 7.28 22.65 1.39
C LEU A 209 8.72 23.12 1.07
N PRO A 210 9.24 23.07 -0.17
CA PRO A 210 10.61 23.50 -0.45
C PRO A 210 10.81 25.01 -0.19
N LEU A 211 9.78 25.83 -0.48
CA LEU A 211 9.81 27.26 -0.23
C LEU A 211 9.79 27.59 1.27
N LEU A 212 8.96 26.88 2.05
CA LEU A 212 8.93 27.02 3.51
C LEU A 212 10.24 26.56 4.16
N PHE A 213 10.85 25.47 3.66
CA PHE A 213 12.16 25.02 4.11
C PHE A 213 13.21 26.11 3.91
N ALA A 214 13.33 26.58 2.66
CA ALA A 214 14.34 27.54 2.27
C ALA A 214 14.15 28.88 2.99
N GLY A 215 12.92 29.40 3.05
CA GLY A 215 12.60 30.64 3.74
C GLY A 215 12.89 30.59 5.24
N ALA A 216 12.55 29.49 5.92
CA ALA A 216 12.83 29.32 7.35
C ALA A 216 14.32 29.09 7.62
N ALA A 217 15.03 28.34 6.77
CA ALA A 217 16.46 28.14 6.89
C ALA A 217 17.26 29.45 6.74
N MET A 218 16.86 30.31 5.81
CA MET A 218 17.50 31.61 5.57
C MET A 218 17.12 32.70 6.57
N LEU A 219 16.08 32.48 7.38
CA LEU A 219 15.68 33.42 8.44
C LEU A 219 16.68 33.39 9.61
N VAL A 220 17.38 32.26 9.78
CA VAL A 220 18.48 32.14 10.73
C VAL A 220 19.71 32.86 10.15
N PRO A 221 20.30 33.83 10.87
CA PRO A 221 21.50 34.52 10.42
C PRO A 221 22.65 33.54 10.13
N PRO A 222 23.53 33.86 9.17
CA PRO A 222 24.66 33.00 8.85
C PRO A 222 25.65 32.88 10.02
N GLU A 223 26.39 31.79 10.05
CA GLU A 223 27.41 31.51 11.07
C GLU A 223 28.48 32.59 11.02
N TYR A 224 28.77 33.23 12.16
CA TYR A 224 29.69 34.37 12.28
C TYR A 224 29.31 35.66 11.53
N GLY A 225 28.11 35.73 10.94
CA GLY A 225 27.62 36.92 10.22
C GLY A 225 28.22 37.10 8.82
N GLU A 226 29.00 36.13 8.33
CA GLU A 226 29.59 36.13 6.99
C GLU A 226 28.73 35.29 6.03
N PRO A 227 28.50 35.73 4.78
CA PRO A 227 27.81 34.91 3.79
C PRO A 227 28.51 33.56 3.57
N GLY A 228 27.74 32.49 3.56
CA GLY A 228 28.28 31.14 3.43
C GLY A 228 27.21 30.07 3.27
N PRO A 229 27.60 28.78 3.19
CA PRO A 229 26.68 27.67 3.09
C PRO A 229 25.77 27.56 4.32
N PHE A 230 24.67 26.82 4.20
CA PHE A 230 23.79 26.58 5.34
C PHE A 230 24.50 25.84 6.47
N ALA A 231 24.55 26.47 7.64
CA ALA A 231 24.96 25.85 8.89
C ALA A 231 23.90 24.87 9.41
N ALA A 232 24.27 24.06 10.41
CA ALA A 232 23.36 23.11 11.05
C ALA A 232 22.09 23.77 11.62
N ALA A 233 22.23 24.98 12.21
CA ALA A 233 21.10 25.73 12.75
C ALA A 233 20.07 26.11 11.67
N ASN A 234 20.54 26.50 10.48
CA ASN A 234 19.70 26.87 9.35
C ASN A 234 18.93 25.65 8.83
N LEU A 235 19.62 24.51 8.69
CA LEU A 235 18.99 23.26 8.30
C LEU A 235 17.94 22.80 9.34
N ALA A 236 18.24 22.94 10.63
CA ALA A 236 17.29 22.63 11.71
C ALA A 236 16.03 23.51 11.62
N ALA A 237 16.19 24.82 11.46
CA ALA A 237 15.05 25.74 11.35
C ALA A 237 14.16 25.43 10.15
N GLY A 238 14.76 25.22 8.97
CA GLY A 238 14.03 24.80 7.77
C GLY A 238 13.29 23.48 7.96
N ALA A 239 13.97 22.49 8.55
CA ALA A 239 13.43 21.15 8.75
C ALA A 239 12.26 21.11 9.73
N VAL A 240 12.34 21.85 10.85
CA VAL A 240 11.25 21.97 11.82
C VAL A 240 10.02 22.59 11.19
N VAL A 241 10.17 23.71 10.48
CA VAL A 241 9.05 24.41 9.87
C VAL A 241 8.34 23.53 8.85
N VAL A 242 9.10 22.82 8.00
CA VAL A 242 8.51 21.87 7.04
C VAL A 242 7.84 20.68 7.73
N ALA A 243 8.45 20.12 8.79
CA ALA A 243 7.85 19.02 9.53
C ALA A 243 6.50 19.42 10.15
N VAL A 244 6.46 20.62 10.76
CA VAL A 244 5.24 21.20 11.34
C VAL A 244 4.22 21.52 10.24
N ALA A 245 4.62 22.15 9.14
CA ALA A 245 3.72 22.49 8.03
C ALA A 245 3.09 21.24 7.38
N ALA A 246 3.87 20.17 7.20
CA ALA A 246 3.35 18.90 6.71
C ALA A 246 2.42 18.24 7.73
N ALA A 247 2.79 18.22 9.02
CA ALA A 247 1.96 17.63 10.08
C ALA A 247 0.63 18.37 10.28
N THR A 248 0.64 19.70 10.21
CA THR A 248 -0.59 20.51 10.26
C THR A 248 -1.45 20.26 9.03
N MET A 249 -0.84 20.14 7.84
CA MET A 249 -1.58 19.86 6.62
C MET A 249 -2.26 18.47 6.62
N ILE A 250 -1.62 17.46 7.19
CA ILE A 250 -2.24 16.14 7.41
C ILE A 250 -3.49 16.28 8.26
N ARG A 251 -3.41 17.04 9.36
CA ARG A 251 -4.54 17.25 10.27
C ARG A 251 -5.67 18.08 9.64
N LEU A 252 -5.34 19.07 8.82
CA LEU A 252 -6.33 19.96 8.21
C LEU A 252 -7.05 19.33 7.02
N THR A 253 -6.36 18.48 6.25
CA THR A 253 -6.91 17.98 4.97
C THR A 253 -7.29 16.51 5.00
N GLY A 254 -6.56 15.67 5.76
CA GLY A 254 -6.70 14.21 5.69
C GLY A 254 -6.28 13.60 4.35
N LEU A 255 -5.61 14.37 3.48
CA LEU A 255 -5.20 13.96 2.14
C LEU A 255 -3.70 13.67 2.10
N GLY A 256 -3.27 12.80 1.18
CA GLY A 256 -1.83 12.59 0.93
C GLY A 256 -1.03 12.13 2.14
N ILE A 257 -1.65 11.37 3.05
CA ILE A 257 -1.07 11.01 4.35
C ILE A 257 0.32 10.40 4.18
N ALA A 258 0.50 9.47 3.22
CA ALA A 258 1.79 8.84 2.98
C ALA A 258 2.91 9.86 2.63
N THR A 259 2.66 10.79 1.71
CA THR A 259 3.68 11.75 1.26
C THR A 259 3.98 12.79 2.33
N LEU A 260 2.95 13.34 2.97
CA LEU A 260 3.14 14.33 4.02
C LEU A 260 3.76 13.71 5.28
N MET A 261 3.40 12.48 5.64
CA MET A 261 4.05 11.75 6.73
C MET A 261 5.53 11.51 6.45
N ALA A 262 5.89 11.17 5.21
CA ALA A 262 7.29 11.01 4.83
C ALA A 262 8.06 12.33 5.05
N VAL A 263 7.51 13.45 4.59
CA VAL A 263 8.10 14.78 4.79
C VAL A 263 8.22 15.12 6.28
N THR A 264 7.17 14.89 7.07
CA THR A 264 7.20 15.15 8.52
C THR A 264 8.32 14.35 9.20
N VAL A 265 8.45 13.07 8.90
CA VAL A 265 9.47 12.22 9.53
C VAL A 265 10.88 12.60 9.05
N ILE A 266 11.07 12.92 7.77
CA ILE A 266 12.35 13.42 7.26
C ILE A 266 12.74 14.74 7.94
N GLY A 267 11.80 15.68 8.06
CA GLY A 267 12.04 16.96 8.73
C GLY A 267 12.37 16.78 10.22
N LEU A 268 11.67 15.88 10.92
CA LEU A 268 11.99 15.53 12.31
C LEU A 268 13.38 14.87 12.43
N ALA A 269 13.71 13.94 11.54
CA ALA A 269 15.01 13.27 11.54
C ALA A 269 16.16 14.24 11.24
N LEU A 270 15.98 15.14 10.26
CA LEU A 270 16.96 16.18 9.93
C LEU A 270 17.12 17.17 11.09
N THR A 271 16.03 17.58 11.74
CA THR A 271 16.08 18.40 12.96
C THR A 271 16.87 17.70 14.06
N ALA A 272 16.54 16.44 14.35
CA ALA A 272 17.19 15.65 15.39
C ALA A 272 18.69 15.43 15.12
N ALA A 273 19.09 15.33 13.85
CA ALA A 273 20.50 15.25 13.45
C ALA A 273 21.22 16.62 13.51
N ALA A 274 20.53 17.71 13.19
CA ALA A 274 21.12 19.05 13.16
C ALA A 274 21.29 19.67 14.56
N LEU A 275 20.44 19.32 15.53
CA LEU A 275 20.52 19.85 16.90
C LEU A 275 21.86 19.54 17.60
N PRO A 276 22.36 18.29 17.64
CA PRO A 276 23.67 18.00 18.23
C PRO A 276 24.82 18.71 17.53
N LEU A 277 24.75 18.90 16.20
CA LEU A 277 25.76 19.65 15.44
C LEU A 277 25.75 21.15 15.76
N THR A 278 24.63 21.67 16.27
CA THR A 278 24.48 23.09 16.61
C THR A 278 24.92 23.39 18.04
N TYR A 279 24.62 22.48 18.97
CA TYR A 279 24.84 22.70 20.41
C TYR A 279 26.03 21.91 20.99
N SER A 280 26.63 21.01 20.24
CA SER A 280 27.75 20.17 20.69
C SER A 280 28.84 20.11 19.65
N ASP A 281 30.09 19.99 20.09
CA ASP A 281 31.27 19.84 19.22
C ASP A 281 31.38 18.42 18.64
N LEU A 282 30.27 17.88 18.13
CA LEU A 282 30.22 16.57 17.50
C LEU A 282 30.58 16.68 16.02
N ALA A 283 31.42 15.75 15.56
CA ALA A 283 31.76 15.70 14.15
C ALA A 283 30.57 15.18 13.32
N ILE A 284 30.43 15.67 12.09
CA ILE A 284 29.41 15.21 11.12
C ILE A 284 29.44 13.68 10.96
N ARG A 285 30.64 13.08 11.02
CA ARG A 285 30.83 11.62 10.99
C ARG A 285 30.10 10.90 12.12
N GLN A 286 30.12 11.45 13.34
CA GLN A 286 29.47 10.84 14.50
C GLN A 286 27.95 10.91 14.37
N VAL A 287 27.43 12.06 13.95
CA VAL A 287 25.99 12.27 13.78
C VAL A 287 25.43 11.45 12.63
N SER A 288 26.10 11.42 11.48
CA SER A 288 25.66 10.62 10.32
C SER A 288 25.66 9.12 10.61
N SER A 289 26.68 8.60 11.30
CA SER A 289 26.71 7.20 11.75
C SER A 289 25.62 6.91 12.80
N GLY A 290 25.40 7.83 13.75
CA GLY A 290 24.31 7.72 14.72
C GLY A 290 22.93 7.72 14.05
N ALA A 291 22.74 8.52 13.00
CA ALA A 291 21.51 8.54 12.22
C ALA A 291 21.27 7.22 11.47
N VAL A 292 22.31 6.53 11.00
CA VAL A 292 22.19 5.17 10.46
C VAL A 292 21.69 4.19 11.51
N PHE A 293 22.26 4.24 12.72
CA PHE A 293 21.85 3.38 13.83
C PHE A 293 20.39 3.63 14.24
N VAL A 294 20.00 4.89 14.42
CA VAL A 294 18.61 5.28 14.75
C VAL A 294 17.67 4.91 13.60
N GLY A 295 18.07 5.11 12.35
CA GLY A 295 17.29 4.72 11.17
C GLY A 295 17.03 3.21 11.13
N LEU A 296 17.99 2.38 11.51
CA LEU A 296 17.81 0.93 11.59
C LEU A 296 16.80 0.55 12.68
N ILE A 297 16.89 1.18 13.86
CA ILE A 297 15.90 0.98 14.93
C ILE A 297 14.51 1.39 14.44
N LEU A 298 14.37 2.58 13.86
CA LEU A 298 13.11 3.06 13.32
C LEU A 298 12.54 2.12 12.26
N LEU A 299 13.39 1.55 11.39
CA LEU A 299 12.96 0.57 10.38
C LEU A 299 12.33 -0.66 11.04
N THR A 300 12.93 -1.16 12.12
CA THR A 300 12.38 -2.32 12.86
C THR A 300 11.11 -2.00 13.64
N LEU A 301 10.98 -0.77 14.16
CA LEU A 301 9.80 -0.32 14.90
C LEU A 301 8.69 0.27 14.01
N ALA A 302 8.93 0.48 12.71
CA ALA A 302 8.01 1.19 11.83
C ALA A 302 6.57 0.65 11.83
N PRO A 303 6.33 -0.69 11.76
CA PRO A 303 4.97 -1.22 11.85
C PRO A 303 4.29 -0.90 13.19
N ARG A 304 5.03 -0.95 14.30
CA ARG A 304 4.50 -0.62 15.64
C ARG A 304 4.14 0.85 15.75
N ILE A 305 5.00 1.74 15.23
CA ILE A 305 4.74 3.18 15.20
C ILE A 305 3.48 3.47 14.37
N ALA A 306 3.29 2.81 13.23
CA ALA A 306 2.10 2.98 12.40
C ALA A 306 0.80 2.55 13.11
N VAL A 307 0.83 1.43 13.84
CA VAL A 307 -0.30 0.97 14.67
C VAL A 307 -0.64 1.97 15.77
N VAL A 308 0.38 2.54 16.42
CA VAL A 308 0.21 3.58 17.46
C VAL A 308 -0.38 4.86 16.87
N ILE A 309 0.11 5.31 15.71
CA ILE A 309 -0.41 6.49 15.00
C ILE A 309 -1.90 6.29 14.68
N ALA A 310 -2.27 5.10 14.22
CA ALA A 310 -3.65 4.76 13.88
C ALA A 310 -4.55 4.48 15.10
N ARG A 311 -3.99 4.46 16.32
CA ARG A 311 -4.71 4.17 17.57
C ARG A 311 -5.53 2.87 17.47
N ILE A 312 -4.98 1.86 16.80
CA ILE A 312 -5.59 0.53 16.78
C ILE A 312 -5.39 -0.07 18.17
N ARG A 313 -6.49 -0.26 18.91
CA ARG A 313 -6.46 -0.91 20.22
C ARG A 313 -6.41 -2.43 20.00
N PRO A 314 -5.53 -3.17 20.69
CA PRO A 314 -5.64 -4.61 20.76
C PRO A 314 -7.02 -5.00 21.28
N PRO A 315 -7.62 -6.10 20.79
CA PRO A 315 -8.83 -6.62 21.41
C PRO A 315 -8.53 -7.03 22.85
N ASP A 316 -9.39 -6.61 23.78
CA ASP A 316 -9.28 -7.01 25.18
C ASP A 316 -9.69 -8.49 25.29
N LEU A 317 -8.69 -9.37 25.38
CA LEU A 317 -8.91 -10.77 25.65
C LEU A 317 -9.15 -10.94 27.16
N PRO A 318 -10.20 -11.66 27.60
CA PRO A 318 -10.41 -11.92 29.02
C PRO A 318 -9.25 -12.75 29.59
N ASP A 319 -8.88 -12.47 30.84
CA ASP A 319 -7.82 -13.20 31.53
C ASP A 319 -8.15 -14.70 31.60
N PRO A 320 -7.15 -15.59 31.45
CA PRO A 320 -7.36 -17.04 31.50
C PRO A 320 -8.06 -17.46 32.79
N GLY A 321 -9.26 -18.04 32.67
CA GLY A 321 -10.05 -18.54 33.81
C GLY A 321 -11.29 -17.71 34.17
N ASN A 322 -11.51 -16.56 33.53
CA ASN A 322 -12.81 -15.87 33.60
C ASN A 322 -13.81 -16.51 32.63
N GLU A 323 -15.04 -16.74 33.09
CA GLU A 323 -16.12 -17.20 32.22
C GLU A 323 -16.38 -16.14 31.14
N VAL A 324 -16.12 -16.51 29.90
CA VAL A 324 -16.47 -15.69 28.75
C VAL A 324 -17.97 -15.82 28.59
N ALA A 325 -18.72 -14.73 28.81
CA ALA A 325 -20.14 -14.73 28.51
C ALA A 325 -20.32 -15.12 27.03
N PRO A 326 -21.25 -16.03 26.69
CA PRO A 326 -21.46 -16.45 25.29
C PRO A 326 -21.61 -15.26 24.34
N SER A 327 -22.23 -14.17 24.81
CA SER A 327 -22.40 -12.90 24.09
C SER A 327 -21.11 -12.17 23.68
N THR A 328 -19.96 -12.50 24.28
CA THR A 328 -18.65 -11.94 23.90
C THR A 328 -17.93 -12.80 22.86
N LEU A 329 -18.33 -14.08 22.73
CA LEU A 329 -17.82 -15.02 21.72
C LEU A 329 -18.66 -14.99 20.43
N THR A 330 -19.96 -14.71 20.55
CA THR A 330 -20.88 -14.55 19.41
C THR A 330 -20.46 -13.42 18.47
N GLY A 331 -19.83 -12.34 18.98
CA GLY A 331 -19.36 -11.22 18.16
C GLY A 331 -18.17 -11.52 17.23
N ILE A 332 -17.51 -12.69 17.36
CA ILE A 332 -16.39 -13.09 16.50
C ILE A 332 -16.82 -14.19 15.50
N PHE A 333 -17.88 -14.95 15.78
CA PHE A 333 -18.24 -16.13 14.99
C PHE A 333 -19.72 -16.29 14.60
N ASP A 334 -20.66 -15.48 15.10
CA ASP A 334 -22.07 -15.63 14.72
C ASP A 334 -22.46 -14.69 13.58
N ALA A 335 -22.46 -15.26 12.37
CA ALA A 335 -23.49 -14.92 11.41
C ALA A 335 -24.77 -15.67 11.85
N GLU A 336 -25.83 -14.89 12.11
CA GLU A 336 -27.23 -15.32 12.19
C GLU A 336 -27.64 -16.20 13.39
N SER A 337 -28.19 -15.53 14.40
CA SER A 337 -29.32 -16.08 15.18
C SER A 337 -30.41 -15.01 15.19
N GLY A 338 -31.39 -15.14 14.29
CA GLY A 338 -32.54 -14.24 14.23
C GLY A 338 -33.35 -14.30 15.52
N GLY A 339 -33.40 -13.19 16.24
CA GLY A 339 -34.32 -12.95 17.34
C GLY A 339 -34.92 -11.55 17.21
N ASP A 340 -36.23 -11.47 17.00
CA ASP A 340 -36.94 -10.21 16.86
C ASP A 340 -36.72 -9.27 18.06
N GLY A 341 -36.05 -8.13 17.83
CA GLY A 341 -35.93 -7.08 18.82
C GLY A 341 -35.22 -5.84 18.28
N GLU A 342 -35.78 -4.66 18.54
CA GLU A 342 -35.18 -3.33 18.31
C GLU A 342 -33.73 -3.20 18.89
N GLN A 343 -33.36 -4.09 19.81
CA GLN A 343 -32.01 -4.26 20.35
C GLN A 343 -30.99 -4.73 19.29
N ASP A 344 -31.35 -5.64 18.38
CA ASP A 344 -30.44 -6.20 17.38
C ASP A 344 -30.06 -5.15 16.32
N ARG A 345 -30.99 -4.24 15.96
CA ARG A 345 -30.69 -3.13 15.04
C ARG A 345 -29.74 -2.09 15.64
N ALA A 346 -29.86 -1.81 16.94
CA ALA A 346 -28.94 -0.93 17.64
C ALA A 346 -27.54 -1.55 17.77
N GLU A 347 -27.46 -2.85 18.09
CA GLU A 347 -26.20 -3.58 18.12
C GLU A 347 -25.56 -3.73 16.74
N GLU A 348 -26.35 -3.90 15.68
CA GLU A 348 -25.87 -3.98 14.30
C GLU A 348 -25.37 -2.61 13.80
N SER A 349 -26.04 -1.51 14.15
CA SER A 349 -25.57 -0.14 13.89
C SER A 349 -24.23 0.13 14.61
N ASP A 350 -24.13 -0.23 15.89
CA ASP A 350 -22.89 -0.09 16.67
C ASP A 350 -21.76 -0.97 16.09
N ARG A 351 -22.07 -2.18 15.60
CA ARG A 351 -21.11 -3.05 14.89
C ARG A 351 -20.67 -2.44 13.55
N ARG A 352 -21.58 -1.88 12.76
CA ARG A 352 -21.25 -1.20 11.48
C ARG A 352 -20.37 0.04 11.75
N ASP A 353 -20.70 0.86 12.75
CA ASP A 353 -19.90 2.03 13.14
C ASP A 353 -18.52 1.64 13.70
N ALA A 354 -18.45 0.53 14.45
CA ALA A 354 -17.17 -0.04 14.89
C ALA A 354 -16.33 -0.55 13.71
N SER A 355 -16.95 -1.26 12.76
CA SER A 355 -16.27 -1.84 11.58
C SER A 355 -15.74 -0.76 10.63
N THR A 356 -16.52 0.28 10.35
CA THR A 356 -16.10 1.45 9.55
C THR A 356 -14.99 2.24 10.27
N GLY A 357 -15.06 2.30 11.60
CA GLY A 357 -14.00 2.84 12.45
C GLY A 357 -12.70 2.04 12.40
N ILE A 358 -12.77 0.72 12.24
CA ILE A 358 -11.59 -0.15 12.12
C ILE A 358 -10.99 -0.04 10.72
N GLU A 359 -11.80 -0.05 9.65
CA GLU A 359 -11.29 0.06 8.29
C GLU A 359 -10.55 1.39 8.05
N SER A 360 -11.14 2.50 8.51
CA SER A 360 -10.51 3.82 8.41
C SER A 360 -9.18 3.91 9.18
N ARG A 361 -9.11 3.32 10.39
CA ARG A 361 -7.88 3.21 11.18
C ARG A 361 -6.84 2.30 10.53
N ALA A 362 -7.26 1.18 9.95
CA ALA A 362 -6.37 0.28 9.21
C ALA A 362 -5.78 0.98 7.97
N ARG A 363 -6.62 1.71 7.21
CA ARG A 363 -6.17 2.53 6.07
C ARG A 363 -5.18 3.61 6.50
N LEU A 364 -5.43 4.28 7.63
CA LEU A 364 -4.51 5.24 8.22
C LEU A 364 -3.17 4.57 8.58
N ALA A 365 -3.19 3.41 9.25
CA ALA A 365 -1.98 2.66 9.60
C ALA A 365 -1.14 2.32 8.37
N VAL A 366 -1.76 1.78 7.32
CA VAL A 366 -1.05 1.38 6.08
C VAL A 366 -0.47 2.61 5.37
N THR A 367 -1.25 3.69 5.24
CA THR A 367 -0.78 4.92 4.57
C THR A 367 0.30 5.66 5.37
N SER A 368 0.19 5.72 6.70
CA SER A 368 1.26 6.24 7.57
C SER A 368 2.51 5.37 7.51
N LEU A 369 2.37 4.04 7.47
CA LEU A 369 3.51 3.12 7.31
C LEU A 369 4.23 3.34 5.97
N ARG A 370 3.49 3.54 4.86
CA ARG A 370 4.10 3.90 3.56
C ARG A 370 4.99 5.13 3.69
N GLY A 371 4.48 6.20 4.30
CA GLY A 371 5.26 7.42 4.52
C GLY A 371 6.48 7.21 5.42
N LEU A 372 6.31 6.44 6.49
CA LEU A 372 7.37 6.15 7.44
C LEU A 372 8.52 5.34 6.80
N ILE A 373 8.20 4.32 5.99
CA ILE A 373 9.21 3.52 5.29
C ILE A 373 9.98 4.37 4.27
N VAL A 374 9.29 5.22 3.50
CA VAL A 374 9.94 6.15 2.55
C VAL A 374 10.90 7.10 3.29
N ALA A 375 10.49 7.65 4.43
CA ALA A 375 11.33 8.53 5.22
C ALA A 375 12.55 7.81 5.81
N ILE A 376 12.34 6.65 6.43
CA ILE A 376 13.43 5.88 7.06
C ILE A 376 14.41 5.35 6.02
N SER A 377 13.94 4.89 4.87
CA SER A 377 14.82 4.41 3.80
C SER A 377 15.67 5.56 3.23
N THR A 378 15.07 6.75 3.07
CA THR A 378 15.79 7.97 2.67
C THR A 378 16.82 8.38 3.72
N LEU A 379 16.45 8.39 5.01
CA LEU A 379 17.35 8.67 6.12
C LEU A 379 18.56 7.73 6.10
N LEU A 380 18.32 6.41 6.04
CA LEU A 380 19.38 5.40 6.01
C LEU A 380 20.33 5.60 4.81
N ALA A 381 19.79 5.81 3.62
CA ALA A 381 20.58 6.00 2.41
C ALA A 381 21.43 7.28 2.48
N VAL A 382 20.80 8.41 2.80
CA VAL A 382 21.49 9.71 2.87
C VAL A 382 22.54 9.70 3.98
N SER A 383 22.22 9.20 5.17
CA SER A 383 23.17 9.12 6.29
C SER A 383 24.36 8.20 5.99
N ALA A 384 24.15 7.07 5.30
CA ALA A 384 25.23 6.19 4.87
C ALA A 384 26.16 6.87 3.84
N VAL A 385 25.59 7.58 2.87
CA VAL A 385 26.36 8.34 1.86
C VAL A 385 27.13 9.49 2.51
N ILE A 386 26.52 10.25 3.43
CA ILE A 386 27.19 11.31 4.18
C ILE A 386 28.34 10.73 5.01
N THR A 387 28.12 9.61 5.70
CA THR A 387 29.15 8.94 6.49
C THR A 387 30.36 8.59 5.63
N ALA A 388 30.14 8.06 4.42
CA ALA A 388 31.20 7.79 3.46
C ALA A 388 31.86 9.06 2.91
N ALA A 389 31.09 10.13 2.66
CA ALA A 389 31.60 11.40 2.13
C ALA A 389 32.50 12.15 3.14
N VAL A 390 32.23 12.03 4.44
CA VAL A 390 33.05 12.69 5.49
C VAL A 390 34.38 11.98 5.69
N SER A 391 34.50 10.69 5.37
CA SER A 391 35.76 9.95 5.44
C SER A 391 35.95 9.07 4.20
N PRO A 392 36.22 9.70 3.03
CA PRO A 392 36.24 9.00 1.75
C PRO A 392 37.32 7.92 1.70
N GLY A 393 36.97 6.74 1.19
CA GLY A 393 37.88 5.59 1.10
C GLY A 393 38.08 4.81 2.40
N GLY A 394 37.44 5.23 3.50
CA GLY A 394 37.46 4.50 4.77
C GLY A 394 36.77 3.14 4.67
N ILE A 395 37.48 2.07 5.06
CA ILE A 395 36.96 0.70 4.96
C ILE A 395 35.70 0.52 5.81
N ARG A 396 35.64 1.16 6.99
CA ARG A 396 34.51 1.02 7.93
C ARG A 396 33.24 1.62 7.33
N GLU A 397 33.37 2.77 6.69
CA GLU A 397 32.30 3.54 6.05
C GLU A 397 31.76 2.81 4.83
N ILE A 398 32.65 2.24 4.00
CA ILE A 398 32.27 1.40 2.85
C ILE A 398 31.50 0.16 3.32
N VAL A 399 32.00 -0.53 4.36
CA VAL A 399 31.35 -1.73 4.89
C VAL A 399 30.00 -1.38 5.55
N LEU A 400 29.90 -0.27 6.28
CA LEU A 400 28.63 0.21 6.84
C LEU A 400 27.60 0.45 5.74
N ALA A 401 27.98 1.20 4.69
CA ALA A 401 27.04 1.53 3.63
C ALA A 401 26.65 0.31 2.78
N GLY A 402 27.59 -0.60 2.53
CA GLY A 402 27.30 -1.90 1.93
C GLY A 402 26.32 -2.71 2.78
N ALA A 403 26.51 -2.73 4.10
CA ALA A 403 25.61 -3.43 5.01
C ALA A 403 24.21 -2.82 5.04
N VAL A 404 24.10 -1.49 5.05
CA VAL A 404 22.81 -0.77 4.95
C VAL A 404 22.11 -1.09 3.64
N ALA A 405 22.82 -1.08 2.50
CA ALA A 405 22.24 -1.43 1.21
C ALA A 405 21.70 -2.88 1.19
N VAL A 406 22.45 -3.83 1.76
CA VAL A 406 21.99 -5.22 1.90
C VAL A 406 20.75 -5.32 2.78
N VAL A 407 20.73 -4.65 3.95
CA VAL A 407 19.55 -4.64 4.84
C VAL A 407 18.33 -4.08 4.12
N LEU A 408 18.46 -2.97 3.39
CA LEU A 408 17.35 -2.35 2.66
C LEU A 408 16.79 -3.29 1.58
N VAL A 409 17.64 -3.95 0.79
CA VAL A 409 17.20 -4.92 -0.23
C VAL A 409 16.52 -6.13 0.42
N LEU A 410 17.12 -6.72 1.46
CA LEU A 410 16.54 -7.90 2.13
C LEU A 410 15.23 -7.58 2.83
N ARG A 411 15.13 -6.38 3.44
CA ARG A 411 13.92 -5.90 4.10
C ARG A 411 12.76 -5.68 3.15
N SER A 412 13.01 -5.34 1.89
CA SER A 412 11.95 -5.14 0.88
C SER A 412 11.04 -6.38 0.73
N ARG A 413 11.56 -7.59 0.98
CA ARG A 413 10.80 -8.85 0.90
C ARG A 413 9.72 -9.01 1.98
N TRP A 414 9.84 -8.31 3.10
CA TRP A 414 8.90 -8.42 4.22
C TRP A 414 7.66 -7.56 4.06
N TYR A 415 7.71 -6.56 3.18
CA TYR A 415 6.61 -5.63 2.96
C TYR A 415 5.82 -6.05 1.71
N PRO A 416 4.54 -6.44 1.84
CA PRO A 416 3.71 -6.79 0.69
C PRO A 416 3.32 -5.57 -0.15
N ASP A 417 3.42 -4.36 0.42
CA ASP A 417 3.07 -3.12 -0.24
C ASP A 417 4.13 -2.67 -1.25
N LEU A 418 3.72 -2.42 -2.50
CA LEU A 418 4.60 -2.05 -3.60
C LEU A 418 5.40 -0.77 -3.31
N VAL A 419 4.78 0.25 -2.73
CA VAL A 419 5.44 1.54 -2.46
C VAL A 419 6.54 1.36 -1.42
N GLN A 420 6.28 0.59 -0.36
CA GLN A 420 7.26 0.28 0.67
C GLN A 420 8.44 -0.53 0.13
N ALA A 421 8.16 -1.56 -0.69
CA ALA A 421 9.19 -2.38 -1.31
C ALA A 421 10.07 -1.56 -2.27
N ILE A 422 9.46 -0.77 -3.16
CA ILE A 422 10.20 0.10 -4.09
C ILE A 422 11.05 1.12 -3.31
N ALA A 423 10.51 1.76 -2.27
CA ALA A 423 11.25 2.76 -1.49
C ALA A 423 12.51 2.21 -0.81
N LEU A 424 12.49 0.94 -0.39
CA LEU A 424 13.65 0.27 0.19
C LEU A 424 14.69 -0.10 -0.89
N VAL A 425 14.24 -0.63 -2.03
CA VAL A 425 15.13 -0.99 -3.14
C VAL A 425 15.77 0.26 -3.76
N THR A 426 15.01 1.33 -3.95
CA THR A 426 15.54 2.61 -4.48
C THR A 426 16.53 3.24 -3.50
N ALA A 427 16.25 3.21 -2.19
CA ALA A 427 17.19 3.68 -1.18
C ALA A 427 18.51 2.88 -1.18
N ALA A 428 18.44 1.56 -1.38
CA ALA A 428 19.64 0.73 -1.53
C ALA A 428 20.43 1.12 -2.79
N ALA A 429 19.77 1.34 -3.92
CA ALA A 429 20.40 1.78 -5.15
C ALA A 429 21.06 3.18 -4.99
N VAL A 430 20.37 4.12 -4.34
CA VAL A 430 20.92 5.46 -4.00
C VAL A 430 22.14 5.33 -3.09
N THR A 431 22.11 4.42 -2.11
CA THR A 431 23.25 4.18 -1.21
C THR A 431 24.47 3.69 -2.00
N VAL A 432 24.29 2.67 -2.84
CA VAL A 432 25.39 2.09 -3.66
C VAL A 432 25.92 3.12 -4.66
N ALA A 433 25.05 3.82 -5.37
CA ALA A 433 25.46 4.83 -6.34
C ALA A 433 26.13 6.04 -5.67
N GLY A 434 25.59 6.52 -4.54
CA GLY A 434 26.14 7.65 -3.79
C GLY A 434 27.51 7.36 -3.20
N VAL A 435 27.71 6.17 -2.60
CA VAL A 435 29.03 5.74 -2.12
C VAL A 435 29.99 5.55 -3.30
N GLY A 436 29.51 4.98 -4.40
CA GLY A 436 30.28 4.88 -5.65
C GLY A 436 30.81 6.23 -6.13
N TRP A 437 29.94 7.23 -6.16
CA TRP A 437 30.30 8.61 -6.50
C TRP A 437 31.38 9.17 -5.57
N VAL A 438 31.19 9.00 -4.25
CA VAL A 438 32.18 9.41 -3.24
C VAL A 438 33.53 8.75 -3.47
N LEU A 439 33.56 7.43 -3.70
CA LEU A 439 34.80 6.67 -3.90
C LEU A 439 35.52 7.02 -5.20
N VAL A 440 34.80 7.28 -6.28
CA VAL A 440 35.40 7.74 -7.55
C VAL A 440 36.05 9.11 -7.38
N GLY A 441 35.42 10.01 -6.61
CA GLY A 441 36.00 11.30 -6.26
C GLY A 441 37.22 11.19 -5.35
N ALA A 442 37.24 10.19 -4.45
CA ALA A 442 38.30 9.99 -3.47
C ALA A 442 39.56 9.30 -4.03
N TYR A 443 39.40 8.29 -4.88
CA TYR A 443 40.55 7.56 -5.43
C TYR A 443 41.25 8.37 -6.51
N GLU A 444 42.58 8.45 -6.46
CA GLU A 444 43.36 9.22 -7.43
C GLU A 444 43.72 8.42 -8.69
N THR A 445 43.82 7.09 -8.59
CA THR A 445 44.27 6.25 -9.69
C THR A 445 43.10 5.83 -10.60
N ALA A 446 43.28 5.97 -11.91
CA ALA A 446 42.34 5.49 -12.92
C ALA A 446 41.90 4.01 -12.73
N PRO A 447 42.80 3.04 -12.47
CA PRO A 447 42.38 1.65 -12.24
C PRO A 447 41.47 1.49 -11.01
N ALA A 448 41.72 2.20 -9.90
CA ALA A 448 40.85 2.12 -8.73
C ALA A 448 39.45 2.67 -9.00
N ARG A 449 39.34 3.79 -9.72
CA ARG A 449 38.05 4.35 -10.16
C ARG A 449 37.29 3.38 -11.07
N LEU A 450 37.98 2.75 -12.02
CA LEU A 450 37.38 1.75 -12.92
C LEU A 450 36.88 0.53 -12.16
N VAL A 451 37.60 0.07 -11.13
CA VAL A 451 37.15 -1.05 -10.27
C VAL A 451 35.85 -0.69 -9.56
N VAL A 452 35.73 0.51 -8.99
CA VAL A 452 34.48 0.97 -8.34
C VAL A 452 33.31 0.97 -9.32
N VAL A 453 33.51 1.56 -10.51
CA VAL A 453 32.48 1.59 -11.56
C VAL A 453 32.10 0.18 -12.02
N ALA A 454 33.09 -0.70 -12.20
CA ALA A 454 32.85 -2.09 -12.58
C ALA A 454 32.04 -2.86 -11.53
N VAL A 455 32.36 -2.69 -10.24
CA VAL A 455 31.60 -3.31 -9.14
C VAL A 455 30.15 -2.84 -9.14
N ILE A 456 29.90 -1.54 -9.32
CA ILE A 456 28.54 -1.00 -9.39
C ILE A 456 27.78 -1.55 -10.59
N ALA A 457 28.43 -1.64 -11.76
CA ALA A 457 27.82 -2.24 -12.95
C ALA A 457 27.48 -3.72 -12.75
N VAL A 458 28.36 -4.49 -12.09
CA VAL A 458 28.10 -5.89 -11.74
C VAL A 458 26.91 -6.00 -10.76
N LEU A 459 26.84 -5.16 -9.73
CA LEU A 459 25.71 -5.15 -8.79
C LEU A 459 24.39 -4.80 -9.50
N ALA A 460 24.41 -3.80 -10.39
CA ALA A 460 23.23 -3.41 -11.17
C ALA A 460 22.74 -4.52 -12.11
N THR A 461 23.67 -5.21 -12.79
CA THR A 461 23.32 -6.34 -13.67
C THR A 461 22.79 -7.53 -12.87
N VAL A 462 23.39 -7.86 -11.72
CA VAL A 462 22.88 -8.90 -10.81
C VAL A 462 21.48 -8.55 -10.30
N ALA A 463 21.25 -7.29 -9.90
CA ALA A 463 19.95 -6.82 -9.45
C ALA A 463 18.88 -6.91 -10.56
N CYS A 464 19.22 -6.53 -11.79
CA CYS A 464 18.34 -6.66 -12.95
C CYS A 464 17.98 -8.13 -13.23
N VAL A 465 19.00 -9.01 -13.25
CA VAL A 465 18.78 -10.45 -13.46
C VAL A 465 17.91 -11.04 -12.34
N ALA A 466 18.13 -10.65 -11.09
CA ALA A 466 17.30 -11.07 -9.96
C ALA A 466 15.85 -10.57 -10.12
N ALA A 467 15.65 -9.30 -10.47
CA ALA A 467 14.32 -8.72 -10.67
C ALA A 467 13.51 -9.44 -11.77
N VAL A 468 14.16 -9.85 -12.86
CA VAL A 468 13.51 -10.58 -13.96
C VAL A 468 13.26 -12.05 -13.62
N ARG A 469 14.17 -12.71 -12.89
CA ARG A 469 14.13 -14.17 -12.70
C ARG A 469 13.44 -14.65 -11.41
N MET A 470 13.26 -13.78 -10.42
CA MET A 470 12.72 -14.16 -9.10
C MET A 470 11.19 -14.14 -8.98
N PRO A 471 10.40 -13.34 -9.73
CA PRO A 471 8.94 -13.35 -9.62
C PRO A 471 8.37 -14.76 -9.82
N GLY A 472 7.45 -15.18 -8.93
CA GLY A 472 6.80 -16.49 -8.99
C GLY A 472 7.66 -17.69 -8.57
N LYS A 473 8.95 -17.51 -8.28
CA LYS A 473 9.81 -18.63 -7.80
C LYS A 473 9.62 -18.89 -6.31
N ARG A 474 9.20 -20.11 -5.98
CA ARG A 474 9.19 -20.61 -4.61
C ARG A 474 10.62 -20.96 -4.20
N LEU A 475 11.21 -20.14 -3.33
CA LEU A 475 12.52 -20.44 -2.75
C LEU A 475 12.43 -21.68 -1.85
N SER A 476 13.45 -22.54 -1.90
CA SER A 476 13.52 -23.68 -0.99
C SER A 476 13.63 -23.19 0.48
N PRO A 477 13.06 -23.92 1.46
CA PRO A 477 13.18 -23.59 2.87
C PRO A 477 14.62 -23.29 3.35
N PRO A 478 15.66 -24.08 2.99
CA PRO A 478 17.02 -23.77 3.42
C PRO A 478 17.56 -22.48 2.78
N THR A 479 17.26 -22.21 1.51
CA THR A 479 17.68 -20.95 0.85
C THR A 479 17.05 -19.74 1.55
N ARG A 480 15.75 -19.81 1.88
CA ARG A 480 15.07 -18.75 2.61
C ARG A 480 15.73 -18.51 3.97
N ARG A 481 16.04 -19.59 4.69
CA ARG A 481 16.71 -19.51 6.00
C ARG A 481 18.10 -18.89 5.93
N VAL A 482 18.89 -19.21 4.90
CA VAL A 482 20.21 -18.59 4.68
C VAL A 482 20.07 -17.09 4.43
N ILE A 483 19.09 -16.68 3.62
CA ILE A 483 18.81 -15.25 3.38
C ILE A 483 18.43 -14.55 4.69
N ASP A 484 17.57 -15.16 5.51
CA ASP A 484 17.18 -14.62 6.82
C ASP A 484 18.41 -14.47 7.74
N LEU A 485 19.33 -15.46 7.74
CA LEU A 485 20.56 -15.39 8.54
C LEU A 485 21.49 -14.27 8.07
N ILE A 486 21.62 -14.06 6.77
CA ILE A 486 22.40 -12.95 6.19
C ILE A 486 21.76 -11.62 6.60
N GLU A 487 20.43 -11.51 6.57
CA GLU A 487 19.70 -10.33 7.01
C GLU A 487 20.00 -10.02 8.48
N TYR A 488 19.87 -11.02 9.36
CA TYR A 488 20.14 -10.86 10.80
C TYR A 488 21.59 -10.52 11.09
N ALA A 489 22.55 -11.11 10.35
CA ALA A 489 23.96 -10.77 10.48
C ALA A 489 24.20 -9.29 10.15
N HIS A 490 23.61 -8.76 9.08
CA HIS A 490 23.78 -7.35 8.72
C HIS A 490 23.06 -6.40 9.70
N ILE A 491 21.88 -6.78 10.20
CA ILE A 491 21.19 -6.04 11.27
C ILE A 491 22.07 -5.93 12.52
N LEU A 492 22.87 -6.96 12.83
CA LEU A 492 23.81 -6.94 13.97
C LEU A 492 25.09 -6.15 13.66
N VAL A 493 25.65 -6.28 12.46
CA VAL A 493 26.91 -5.65 12.06
C VAL A 493 26.76 -4.12 11.94
N VAL A 494 25.62 -3.62 11.46
CA VAL A 494 25.40 -2.18 11.27
C VAL A 494 25.60 -1.38 12.58
N PRO A 495 24.96 -1.71 13.71
CA PRO A 495 25.22 -1.06 15.00
C PRO A 495 26.68 -1.12 15.44
N ILE A 496 27.33 -2.28 15.26
CA ILE A 496 28.73 -2.48 15.69
C ILE A 496 29.63 -1.50 14.95
N ILE A 497 29.51 -1.43 13.63
CA ILE A 497 30.32 -0.53 12.80
C ILE A 497 29.92 0.93 13.03
N ALA A 498 28.62 1.21 13.21
CA ALA A 498 28.15 2.56 13.46
C ALA A 498 28.76 3.14 14.73
N PHE A 499 28.76 2.38 15.84
CA PHE A 499 29.39 2.78 17.09
C PHE A 499 30.92 2.89 16.99
N TRP A 500 31.54 2.10 16.12
CA TRP A 500 32.96 2.24 15.82
C TRP A 500 33.26 3.59 15.14
N ILE A 501 32.47 3.95 14.12
CA ILE A 501 32.62 5.21 13.38
C ILE A 501 32.29 6.42 14.28
N MET A 502 31.35 6.28 15.21
CA MET A 502 31.05 7.29 16.23
C MET A 502 32.20 7.52 17.22
N GLY A 503 33.14 6.57 17.34
CA GLY A 503 34.25 6.64 18.30
C GLY A 503 33.87 6.19 19.71
N ILE A 504 32.77 5.45 19.89
CA ILE A 504 32.34 4.98 21.21
C ILE A 504 33.35 3.98 21.78
N TYR A 505 33.85 3.05 20.97
CA TYR A 505 34.84 2.07 21.43
C TYR A 505 36.18 2.70 21.81
N THR A 506 36.58 3.78 21.13
CA THR A 506 37.80 4.52 21.50
C THR A 506 37.59 5.28 22.80
N ALA A 507 36.45 5.95 22.97
CA ALA A 507 36.11 6.62 24.23
C ALA A 507 36.06 5.65 25.42
N MET A 508 35.44 4.47 25.24
CA MET A 508 35.38 3.42 26.26
C MET A 508 36.74 2.81 26.62
N ARG A 509 37.73 2.89 25.73
CA ARG A 509 39.10 2.41 25.99
C ARG A 509 39.93 3.42 26.77
N GLU A 510 39.58 4.71 26.67
CA GLU A 510 40.28 5.82 27.32
C GLU A 510 39.74 6.14 28.73
N LEU A 511 38.53 5.64 29.05
CA LEU A 511 37.97 5.58 30.40
C LEU A 511 38.55 4.41 31.19
#